data_AF-A0A0G3GU29-F1
#
_entry.id   AF-A0A0G3GU29-F1
#
_cell.length_a   1.000
_cell.length_b   1.000
_cell.length_c   1.000
_cell.angle_alpha   90.00
_cell.angle_beta   90.00
_cell.angle_gamma   90.00
#
_symmetry.space_group_name_H-M   'P 1'
#
loop_
_entity.id
_entity.type
_entity.pdbx_description
1 polymer ?
#
loop_
_entity_poly.entity_id
_entity_poly.type
_entity_poly.pdbx_seq_one_letter_code
_entity_poly.pdbx_strand_id
1 'polypeptide(L)'
;MTNQPTGTDKKKTITAAKVRELYEQNLGRNEIARRLGTNTYQVDKAAKRAGITFDATHTLRAAQNRTAHALLERIELAEKFRFISRIFIQKVVEGEDLTPAAARELLTSAGIAATNDVRIGNLVQDMLPTGTEDASQEAVLEAIRTGFKTIEELDLDELMGGQDY
;
A
#
# COMPACT_ATOMS: atom_id res chain seq x y z
N MET A 1 19.40 -5.95 -45.40
CA MET A 1 18.89 -7.02 -44.50
C MET A 1 17.50 -6.62 -44.05
N THR A 2 16.49 -7.23 -44.66
CA THR A 2 15.06 -6.97 -44.45
C THR A 2 14.54 -7.93 -43.39
N ASN A 3 14.25 -7.43 -42.18
CA ASN A 3 13.57 -8.22 -41.16
C ASN A 3 12.07 -8.31 -41.48
N GLN A 4 11.64 -9.46 -41.99
CA GLN A 4 10.24 -9.88 -41.90
C GLN A 4 9.94 -10.34 -40.46
N PRO A 5 8.85 -9.91 -39.82
CA PRO A 5 8.39 -10.54 -38.60
C PRO A 5 7.76 -11.89 -38.94
N THR A 6 8.43 -12.96 -38.52
CA THR A 6 7.94 -14.34 -38.50
C THR A 6 6.96 -14.51 -37.35
N GLY A 7 5.83 -15.17 -37.62
CA GLY A 7 4.90 -15.65 -36.57
C GLY A 7 3.56 -14.93 -36.56
N THR A 8 2.64 -15.34 -37.44
CA THR A 8 1.21 -15.18 -37.18
C THR A 8 0.79 -16.14 -36.07
N ASP A 9 1.05 -15.75 -34.82
CA ASP A 9 0.39 -16.38 -33.68
C ASP A 9 -1.11 -16.23 -33.89
N LYS A 10 -1.78 -17.34 -34.24
CA LYS A 10 -3.23 -17.42 -34.28
C LYS A 10 -3.74 -17.08 -32.89
N LYS A 11 -4.13 -15.82 -32.66
CA LYS A 11 -4.77 -15.37 -31.42
C LYS A 11 -5.90 -16.35 -31.13
N LYS A 12 -5.75 -17.15 -30.08
CA LYS A 12 -6.74 -18.12 -29.63
C LYS A 12 -8.01 -17.33 -29.27
N THR A 13 -8.97 -17.28 -30.20
CA THR A 13 -10.18 -16.48 -30.03
C THR A 13 -11.03 -17.11 -28.94
N ILE A 14 -11.13 -16.43 -27.80
CA ILE A 14 -11.98 -16.82 -26.69
C ILE A 14 -13.45 -16.63 -27.11
N THR A 15 -14.23 -17.70 -27.03
CA THR A 15 -15.65 -17.68 -27.38
C THR A 15 -16.51 -17.53 -26.12
N ALA A 16 -17.68 -16.89 -26.28
CA ALA A 16 -18.67 -16.76 -25.20
C ALA A 16 -19.13 -18.13 -24.67
N ALA A 17 -19.25 -19.13 -25.55
CA ALA A 17 -19.63 -20.49 -25.18
C ALA A 17 -18.61 -21.14 -24.23
N LYS A 18 -17.31 -20.99 -24.50
CA LYS A 18 -16.26 -21.59 -23.66
C LYS A 18 -16.18 -20.93 -22.28
N VAL A 19 -16.41 -19.61 -22.20
CA VAL A 19 -16.49 -18.90 -20.92
C VAL A 19 -17.73 -19.31 -20.14
N ARG A 20 -18.88 -19.51 -20.81
CA ARG A 20 -20.11 -20.00 -20.17
C ARG A 20 -19.95 -21.40 -19.58
N GLU A 21 -19.40 -22.33 -20.34
CA GLU A 21 -19.15 -23.70 -19.88
C GLU A 21 -18.27 -23.73 -18.60
N LEU A 22 -17.24 -22.89 -18.56
CA LEU A 22 -16.37 -22.79 -17.38
C LEU A 22 -17.04 -22.04 -16.23
N TYR A 23 -17.87 -21.04 -16.52
CA TYR A 23 -18.66 -20.35 -15.50
C TYR A 23 -19.67 -21.28 -14.82
N GLU A 24 -20.33 -22.15 -15.58
CA GLU A 24 -21.26 -23.17 -15.06
C GLU A 24 -20.57 -24.22 -14.17
N GLN A 25 -19.26 -24.37 -14.28
CA GLN A 25 -18.43 -25.17 -13.37
C GLN A 25 -18.05 -24.40 -12.09
N ASN A 26 -18.69 -23.26 -11.80
CA ASN A 26 -18.39 -22.36 -10.67
C ASN A 26 -16.94 -21.81 -10.67
N LEU A 27 -16.34 -21.62 -11.85
CA LEU A 27 -14.99 -21.07 -11.96
C LEU A 27 -15.04 -19.53 -11.98
N GLY A 28 -14.21 -18.93 -11.14
CA GLY A 28 -14.02 -17.47 -11.14
C GLY A 28 -13.25 -16.97 -12.36
N ARG A 29 -13.42 -15.68 -12.70
CA ARG A 29 -12.81 -15.02 -13.87
C ARG A 29 -11.32 -15.33 -14.06
N ASN A 30 -10.53 -15.24 -12.98
CA ASN A 30 -9.08 -15.43 -13.03
C ASN A 30 -8.69 -16.87 -13.35
N GLU A 31 -9.47 -17.84 -12.85
CA GLU A 31 -9.25 -19.25 -13.10
C GLU A 31 -9.63 -19.62 -14.55
N ILE A 32 -10.71 -19.02 -15.06
CA ILE A 32 -11.08 -19.12 -16.48
C ILE A 32 -9.97 -18.57 -17.37
N ALA A 33 -9.40 -17.42 -17.01
CA ALA A 33 -8.29 -16.81 -17.75
C ALA A 33 -7.08 -17.74 -17.80
N ARG A 34 -6.70 -18.36 -16.67
CA ARG A 34 -5.60 -19.34 -16.60
C ARG A 34 -5.86 -20.57 -17.46
N ARG A 35 -7.04 -21.19 -17.32
CA ARG A 35 -7.40 -22.40 -18.10
C ARG A 35 -7.45 -22.17 -19.59
N LEU A 36 -7.86 -20.98 -20.01
CA LEU A 36 -7.93 -20.63 -21.42
C LEU A 36 -6.59 -20.10 -21.97
N GLY A 37 -5.61 -19.82 -21.11
CA GLY A 37 -4.32 -19.24 -21.50
C GLY A 37 -4.47 -17.81 -21.99
N THR A 38 -5.32 -17.01 -21.34
CA THR A 38 -5.65 -15.64 -21.75
C THR A 38 -5.65 -14.67 -20.57
N ASN A 39 -5.86 -13.39 -20.85
CA ASN A 39 -6.01 -12.38 -19.80
C ASN A 39 -7.48 -12.21 -19.38
N THR A 40 -7.68 -11.66 -18.19
CA THR A 40 -9.01 -11.42 -17.60
C THR A 40 -9.88 -10.49 -18.44
N TYR A 41 -9.28 -9.55 -19.18
CA TYR A 41 -10.00 -8.65 -20.07
C TYR A 41 -10.70 -9.38 -21.23
N GLN A 42 -10.04 -10.37 -21.86
CA GLN A 42 -10.66 -11.18 -22.90
C GLN A 42 -11.79 -12.05 -22.35
N VAL A 43 -11.63 -12.56 -21.12
CA VAL A 43 -12.69 -13.29 -20.41
C VAL A 43 -13.88 -12.38 -20.13
N ASP A 44 -13.66 -11.16 -19.62
CA ASP A 44 -14.73 -10.19 -19.35
C ASP A 44 -15.49 -9.81 -20.63
N LYS A 45 -14.77 -9.61 -21.75
CA LYS A 45 -15.39 -9.33 -23.05
C LYS A 45 -16.27 -10.49 -23.54
N ALA A 46 -15.83 -11.73 -23.34
CA ALA A 46 -16.59 -12.92 -23.71
C ALA A 46 -17.76 -13.18 -22.74
N ALA A 47 -17.58 -12.95 -21.43
CA ALA A 47 -18.61 -13.05 -20.41
C ALA A 47 -19.74 -12.04 -20.63
N LYS A 48 -19.40 -10.78 -20.97
CA LYS A 48 -20.39 -9.75 -21.34
C LYS A 48 -21.26 -10.19 -22.52
N ARG A 49 -20.65 -10.76 -23.57
CA ARG A 49 -21.40 -11.33 -24.71
C ARG A 49 -22.26 -12.53 -24.33
N ALA A 50 -21.90 -13.24 -23.26
CA ALA A 50 -22.62 -14.39 -22.75
C ALA A 50 -23.70 -14.04 -21.71
N GLY A 51 -23.81 -12.77 -21.29
CA GLY A 51 -24.72 -12.32 -20.22
C GLY A 51 -24.26 -12.70 -18.81
N ILE A 52 -22.97 -12.99 -18.62
CA ILE A 52 -22.39 -13.46 -17.36
C ILE A 52 -21.77 -12.29 -16.61
N THR A 53 -22.07 -12.19 -15.31
CA THR A 53 -21.44 -11.24 -14.39
C THR A 53 -20.71 -12.02 -13.31
N PHE A 54 -19.42 -11.76 -13.14
CA PHE A 54 -18.65 -12.32 -12.02
C PHE A 54 -18.86 -11.48 -10.77
N ASP A 55 -19.03 -12.13 -9.62
CA ASP A 55 -18.97 -11.42 -8.34
C ASP A 55 -17.56 -10.85 -8.12
N ALA A 56 -17.44 -9.53 -8.12
CA ALA A 56 -16.21 -8.80 -7.88
C ALA A 56 -16.09 -8.30 -6.42
N THR A 57 -17.10 -8.52 -5.58
CA THR A 57 -17.23 -7.94 -4.24
C THR A 57 -16.03 -8.29 -3.36
N HIS A 58 -15.62 -9.55 -3.34
CA HIS A 58 -14.44 -10.00 -2.58
C HIS A 58 -13.13 -9.37 -3.08
N THR A 59 -12.99 -9.17 -4.39
CA THR A 59 -11.79 -8.55 -4.97
C THR A 59 -11.74 -7.06 -4.65
N LEU A 60 -12.89 -6.38 -4.72
CA LEU A 60 -13.02 -4.98 -4.36
C LEU A 60 -12.69 -4.76 -2.89
N ARG A 61 -13.27 -5.55 -1.99
CA ARG A 61 -12.98 -5.50 -0.54
C ARG A 61 -11.51 -5.78 -0.24
N ALA A 62 -10.91 -6.78 -0.88
CA ALA A 62 -9.49 -7.05 -0.70
C ALA A 62 -8.59 -5.88 -1.18
N ALA A 63 -8.95 -5.22 -2.29
CA ALA A 63 -8.24 -4.05 -2.77
C ALA A 63 -8.40 -2.87 -1.80
N GLN A 64 -9.62 -2.60 -1.32
CA GLN A 64 -9.90 -1.57 -0.31
C GLN A 64 -9.10 -1.81 0.97
N ASN A 65 -9.10 -3.04 1.49
CA ASN A 65 -8.34 -3.40 2.69
C ASN A 65 -6.83 -3.18 2.49
N ARG A 66 -6.27 -3.55 1.33
CA ARG A 66 -4.85 -3.29 1.02
C ARG A 66 -4.53 -1.81 0.98
N THR A 67 -5.39 -1.00 0.36
CA THR A 67 -5.23 0.45 0.34
C THR A 67 -5.27 1.04 1.75
N ALA A 68 -6.21 0.59 2.59
CA ALA A 68 -6.30 1.01 3.98
C ALA A 68 -5.05 0.62 4.79
N HIS A 69 -4.58 -0.63 4.67
CA HIS A 69 -3.33 -1.08 5.30
C HIS A 69 -2.12 -0.27 4.84
N ALA A 70 -1.99 -0.01 3.54
CA ALA A 70 -0.86 0.76 3.03
C ALA A 70 -0.93 2.23 3.47
N LEU A 71 -2.12 2.80 3.68
CA LEU A 71 -2.28 4.14 4.24
C LEU A 71 -1.82 4.17 5.71
N LEU A 72 -2.20 3.15 6.48
CA LEU A 72 -1.79 2.96 7.86
C LEU A 72 -0.27 2.85 8.02
N GLU A 73 0.37 1.97 7.24
CA GLU A 73 1.82 1.79 7.26
C GLU A 73 2.57 3.10 6.97
N ARG A 74 2.00 3.96 6.11
CA ARG A 74 2.56 5.28 5.81
C ARG A 74 2.42 6.25 6.98
N ILE A 75 1.26 6.27 7.63
CA ILE A 75 1.05 7.11 8.83
C ILE A 75 2.05 6.72 9.92
N GLU A 76 2.16 5.41 10.21
CA GLU A 76 3.11 4.90 11.20
C GLU A 76 4.56 5.26 10.84
N LEU A 77 4.93 5.15 9.55
CA LEU A 77 6.25 5.53 9.10
C LEU A 77 6.54 7.03 9.26
N ALA A 78 5.54 7.89 8.96
CA ALA A 78 5.66 9.34 9.18
C ALA A 78 5.85 9.67 10.66
N GLU A 79 5.11 9.02 11.55
CA GLU A 79 5.26 9.16 13.00
C GLU A 79 6.66 8.76 13.48
N LYS A 80 7.20 7.64 13.00
CA LYS A 80 8.57 7.22 13.33
C LYS A 80 9.61 8.24 12.89
N PHE A 81 9.48 8.79 11.68
CA PHE A 81 10.37 9.85 11.21
C PHE A 81 10.25 11.14 12.04
N ARG A 82 9.02 11.52 12.42
CA ARG A 82 8.79 12.65 13.32
C ARG A 82 9.44 12.44 14.68
N PHE A 83 9.30 11.24 15.23
CA PHE A 83 9.90 10.87 16.50
C PHE A 83 11.43 10.93 16.45
N ILE A 84 12.06 10.30 15.44
CA ILE A 84 13.52 10.35 15.25
C ILE A 84 14.03 11.79 15.13
N SER A 85 13.32 12.62 14.35
CA SER A 85 13.68 14.03 14.18
C SER A 85 13.68 14.77 15.53
N ARG A 86 12.64 14.56 16.36
CA ARG A 86 12.56 15.14 17.70
C ARG A 86 13.68 14.66 18.61
N ILE A 87 13.97 13.36 18.64
CA ILE A 87 15.05 12.80 19.47
C ILE A 87 16.41 13.42 19.11
N PHE A 88 16.74 13.54 17.82
CA PHE A 88 18.01 14.11 17.40
C PHE A 88 18.12 15.61 17.69
N ILE A 89 17.03 16.37 17.53
CA ILE A 89 17.00 17.78 17.94
C ILE A 89 17.19 17.88 19.45
N GLN A 90 16.47 17.06 20.22
CA GLN A 90 16.53 17.08 21.68
C GLN A 90 17.95 16.77 22.18
N LYS A 91 18.61 15.75 21.64
CA LYS A 91 20.02 15.42 21.97
C LYS A 91 20.97 16.59 21.70
N VAL A 92 20.74 17.39 20.66
CA VAL A 92 21.56 18.56 20.36
C VAL A 92 21.26 19.73 21.30
N VAL A 93 20.00 19.90 21.71
CA VAL A 93 19.57 20.96 22.65
C VAL A 93 20.02 20.66 24.08
N GLU A 94 19.93 19.40 24.51
CA GLU A 94 20.29 18.94 25.86
C GLU A 94 21.78 18.61 26.01
N GLY A 95 22.47 18.34 24.90
CA GLY A 95 23.84 17.84 24.91
C GLY A 95 24.88 18.90 25.27
N GLU A 96 25.16 19.06 26.56
CA GLU A 96 26.47 19.51 27.02
C GLU A 96 27.52 18.46 26.58
N ASP A 97 28.63 18.90 25.98
CA ASP A 97 29.73 18.08 25.44
C ASP A 97 29.62 17.48 24.03
N LEU A 98 28.61 17.86 23.22
CA LEU A 98 28.65 17.52 21.79
C LEU A 98 29.72 18.33 21.04
N THR A 99 30.58 17.64 20.29
CA THR A 99 31.45 18.32 19.33
C THR A 99 30.62 18.96 18.21
N PRO A 100 31.11 20.05 17.57
CA PRO A 100 30.40 20.66 16.44
C PRO A 100 30.11 19.69 15.28
N ALA A 101 30.98 18.70 15.07
CA ALA A 101 30.80 17.67 14.05
C ALA A 101 29.63 16.73 14.40
N ALA A 102 29.59 16.23 15.64
CA ALA A 102 28.51 15.36 16.12
C ALA A 102 27.15 16.07 16.13
N ALA A 103 27.12 17.34 16.58
CA ALA A 103 25.90 18.16 16.53
C ALA A 103 25.38 18.34 15.09
N ARG A 104 26.29 18.59 14.12
CA ARG A 104 25.92 18.72 12.71
C ARG A 104 25.36 17.41 12.13
N GLU A 105 25.95 16.27 12.48
CA GLU A 105 25.47 14.96 12.02
C GLU A 105 24.06 14.66 12.53
N LEU A 106 23.80 14.89 13.82
CA LEU A 106 22.48 14.74 14.42
C LEU A 106 21.44 15.67 13.78
N LEU A 107 21.77 16.95 13.59
CA LEU A 107 20.88 17.91 12.92
C LEU A 107 20.61 17.56 11.46
N THR A 108 21.62 17.04 10.75
CA THR A 108 21.46 16.57 9.36
C THR A 108 20.48 15.38 9.31
N SER A 109 20.67 14.42 10.22
CA SER A 109 19.79 13.25 10.33
C SER A 109 18.38 13.64 10.73
N ALA A 110 18.23 14.62 11.64
CA ALA A 110 16.93 15.17 12.04
C ALA A 110 16.21 15.84 10.86
N GLY A 111 16.95 16.59 10.03
CA GLY A 111 16.42 17.24 8.83
C GLY A 111 15.95 16.24 7.76
N ILE A 112 16.70 15.15 7.55
CA ILE A 112 16.30 14.05 6.66
C ILE A 112 15.02 13.38 7.17
N ALA A 113 14.96 13.09 8.47
CA ALA A 113 13.78 12.49 9.09
C ALA A 113 12.56 13.41 8.97
N ALA A 114 12.68 14.70 9.29
CA ALA A 114 11.60 15.68 9.12
C ALA A 114 11.12 15.80 7.67
N THR A 115 12.05 15.79 6.71
CA THR A 115 11.71 15.83 5.28
C THR A 115 10.90 14.60 4.86
N ASN A 116 11.25 13.42 5.39
CA ASN A 116 10.51 12.19 5.13
C ASN A 116 9.13 12.18 5.80
N ASP A 117 8.99 12.65 7.04
CA ASP A 117 7.70 12.84 7.72
C ASP A 117 6.76 13.71 6.85
N VAL A 118 7.21 14.91 6.45
CA VAL A 118 6.42 15.82 5.62
C VAL A 118 6.06 15.19 4.28
N ARG A 119 7.01 14.54 3.60
CA ARG A 119 6.76 13.92 2.30
C ARG A 119 5.71 12.81 2.39
N ILE A 120 5.79 11.97 3.43
CA ILE A 120 4.82 10.89 3.64
C ILE A 120 3.48 11.46 4.09
N GLY A 121 3.46 12.47 4.95
CA GLY A 121 2.25 13.18 5.35
C GLY A 121 1.48 13.78 4.17
N ASN A 122 2.18 14.44 3.24
CA ASN A 122 1.57 14.96 2.02
C ASN A 122 1.01 13.83 1.14
N LEU A 123 1.75 12.73 0.98
CA LEU A 123 1.27 11.57 0.22
C LEU A 123 0.00 10.96 0.84
N VAL A 124 -0.05 10.86 2.17
CA VAL A 124 -1.22 10.38 2.91
C VAL A 124 -2.40 11.34 2.69
N GLN A 125 -2.18 12.65 2.78
CA GLN A 125 -3.21 13.66 2.54
C GLN A 125 -3.79 13.57 1.11
N ASP A 126 -2.95 13.34 0.10
CA ASP A 126 -3.37 13.16 -1.29
C ASP A 126 -4.15 11.84 -1.52
N MET A 127 -3.91 10.83 -0.68
CA MET A 127 -4.57 9.52 -0.74
C MET A 127 -5.91 9.48 0.02
N LEU A 128 -6.16 10.45 0.91
CA LEU A 128 -7.44 10.55 1.60
C LEU A 128 -8.52 10.98 0.60
N PRO A 129 -9.68 10.30 0.56
CA PRO A 129 -10.75 10.68 -0.34
C PRO A 129 -11.24 12.10 0.00
N THR A 130 -11.14 13.03 -0.94
CA THR A 130 -11.68 14.37 -0.78
C THR A 130 -13.20 14.33 -0.95
N GLY A 131 -13.94 14.33 0.17
CA GLY A 131 -15.37 14.65 0.21
C GLY A 131 -16.35 13.53 -0.12
N THR A 132 -16.44 12.49 0.72
CA THR A 132 -17.68 11.69 0.80
C THR A 132 -18.05 11.45 2.27
N GLU A 133 -19.24 11.92 2.65
CA GLU A 133 -19.89 11.79 3.97
C GLU A 133 -20.34 10.35 4.26
N ASP A 134 -19.50 9.35 4.00
CA ASP A 134 -19.85 7.96 4.27
C ASP A 134 -19.24 7.51 5.59
N ALA A 135 -20.10 7.10 6.52
CA ALA A 135 -19.80 6.50 7.83
C ALA A 135 -18.77 5.34 7.77
N SER A 136 -18.45 4.82 6.58
CA SER A 136 -17.34 3.90 6.35
C SER A 136 -15.95 4.51 6.56
N GLN A 137 -15.78 5.81 6.29
CA GLN A 137 -14.52 6.51 6.54
C GLN A 137 -14.30 6.75 8.03
N GLU A 138 -15.35 7.15 8.75
CA GLU A 138 -15.32 7.30 10.21
C GLU A 138 -15.00 5.95 10.87
N ALA A 139 -15.58 4.84 10.41
CA ALA A 139 -15.29 3.51 10.91
C ALA A 139 -13.86 3.03 10.58
N VAL A 140 -13.32 3.39 9.42
CA VAL A 140 -11.92 3.12 9.07
C VAL A 140 -10.99 3.97 9.93
N LEU A 141 -11.26 5.28 10.06
CA LEU A 141 -10.50 6.20 10.91
C LEU A 141 -10.58 5.83 12.39
N GLU A 142 -11.72 5.32 12.85
CA GLU A 142 -11.90 4.84 14.22
C GLU A 142 -11.25 3.47 14.43
N ALA A 143 -11.25 2.56 13.44
CA ALA A 143 -10.45 1.34 13.52
C ALA A 143 -8.94 1.63 13.54
N ILE A 144 -8.51 2.65 12.78
CA ILE A 144 -7.15 3.22 12.83
C ILE A 144 -6.86 3.77 14.24
N ARG A 145 -7.81 4.47 14.85
CA ARG A 145 -7.68 5.08 16.19
C ARG A 145 -7.75 4.05 17.34
N THR A 146 -8.55 3.00 17.22
CA THR A 146 -8.81 1.98 18.26
C THR A 146 -7.77 0.86 18.24
N GLY A 147 -7.18 0.57 17.07
CA GLY A 147 -6.08 -0.40 16.94
C GLY A 147 -4.76 0.06 17.57
N PHE A 148 -4.67 1.34 17.93
CA PHE A 148 -3.51 1.94 18.56
C PHE A 148 -3.83 2.33 20.00
N LYS A 149 -3.53 1.43 20.93
CA LYS A 149 -2.97 1.89 22.20
C LYS A 149 -1.62 2.54 21.90
N THR A 150 -1.42 3.69 22.52
CA THR A 150 -0.38 4.67 22.24
C THR A 150 1.03 4.08 22.24
N ILE A 151 1.89 4.59 21.35
CA ILE A 151 3.38 4.47 21.38
C ILE A 151 3.97 4.92 22.75
N GLU A 152 3.15 5.43 23.66
CA GLU A 152 3.49 5.62 25.08
C GLU A 152 3.88 4.32 25.80
N GLU A 153 3.68 3.15 25.19
CA GLU A 153 4.13 1.85 25.72
C GLU A 153 5.46 1.33 25.11
N LEU A 154 6.10 2.07 24.18
CA LEU A 154 7.43 1.69 23.66
C LEU A 154 8.53 2.28 24.53
N ASP A 155 9.11 1.43 25.37
CA ASP A 155 10.29 1.75 26.17
C ASP A 155 11.49 2.08 25.27
N LEU A 156 12.11 3.23 25.51
CA LEU A 156 13.25 3.74 24.73
C LEU A 156 14.45 2.79 24.77
N ASP A 157 14.58 2.01 25.85
CA ASP A 157 15.69 1.09 26.09
C ASP A 157 15.58 -0.19 25.24
N GLU A 158 14.37 -0.64 24.88
CA GLU A 158 14.18 -1.79 23.99
C GLU A 158 14.54 -1.48 22.53
N LEU A 159 14.30 -0.24 22.10
CA LEU A 159 14.45 0.17 20.70
C LEU A 159 15.88 0.60 20.36
N MET A 160 16.63 1.07 21.36
CA MET A 160 18.03 1.46 21.19
C MET A 160 19.03 0.32 21.39
N GLY A 161 18.56 -0.88 21.78
CA GLY A 161 19.41 -2.05 21.99
C GLY A 161 20.39 -1.81 23.12
N GLY A 162 20.05 -2.25 24.33
CA GLY A 162 20.91 -2.18 25.52
C GLY A 162 22.38 -2.47 25.19
N GLN A 163 23.16 -1.41 25.06
CA GLN A 163 24.61 -1.45 25.15
C GLN A 163 24.95 -0.77 26.45
N ASP A 164 25.13 -1.59 27.49
CA ASP A 164 25.93 -1.20 28.64
C ASP A 164 27.30 -0.75 28.12
N TYR A 165 27.64 0.50 28.46
CA TYR A 165 28.94 1.19 28.47
C TYR A 165 30.14 0.55 27.74
#